data_AF-A0A8I6YRN2-F1
#
_entry.id   AF-A0A8I6YRN2-F1
#
_cell.length_a   1.000
_cell.length_b   1.000
_cell.length_c   1.000
_cell.angle_alpha   90.00
_cell.angle_beta   90.00
_cell.angle_gamma   90.00
#
_symmetry.space_group_name_H-M   'P 1'
#
loop_
_entity.id
_entity.type
_entity.pdbx_description
1 polymer ?
#
loop_
_entity_poly.entity_id
_entity_poly.type
_entity_poly.pdbx_seq_one_letter_code
_entity_poly.pdbx_strand_id
1 'polypeptide(L)'
;MSTRRYLDASLKLPAQDLQLIDACRVEQILVDRSAYIVDERNHTTAYSDTRDGDEMHVSFFIAQPPRVSYFCVSCTNENPTSFSSEPQMVATDTEGNLALFLLTYGPHRIKHDYYIYRAPDAAHGVRPGEIG
;
A
#
# COMPACT_ATOMS: atom_id res chain seq x y z
N MET A 1 10.22 1.07 27.27
CA MET A 1 10.88 0.67 26.02
C MET A 1 9.80 0.15 25.08
N SER A 2 9.54 0.86 23.99
CA SER A 2 8.50 0.51 23.01
C SER A 2 9.01 -0.61 22.10
N THR A 3 8.52 -1.83 22.30
CA THR A 3 8.81 -2.97 21.43
C THR A 3 8.00 -2.88 20.15
N ARG A 4 8.54 -2.18 19.15
CA ARG A 4 8.01 -2.23 17.78
C ARG A 4 8.15 -3.65 17.24
N ARG A 5 7.10 -4.15 16.59
CA ARG A 5 6.99 -5.51 16.06
C ARG A 5 7.02 -5.57 14.54
N TYR A 6 7.51 -4.53 13.88
CA TYR A 6 7.81 -4.56 12.46
C TYR A 6 9.30 -4.78 12.21
N LEU A 7 9.60 -5.41 11.09
CA LEU A 7 10.96 -5.64 10.61
C LEU A 7 11.54 -4.34 10.03
N ASP A 8 12.84 -4.11 10.24
CA ASP A 8 13.56 -2.99 9.61
C ASP A 8 13.49 -3.03 8.07
N ALA A 9 13.27 -4.22 7.50
CA ALA A 9 13.07 -4.40 6.06
C ALA A 9 11.81 -3.69 5.54
N SER A 10 10.77 -3.57 6.37
CA SER A 10 9.49 -2.94 6.02
C SER A 10 9.59 -1.41 5.88
N LEU A 11 10.73 -0.83 6.27
CA LEU A 11 11.08 0.58 6.09
C LEU A 11 11.91 0.83 4.82
N LYS A 12 12.29 -0.23 4.08
CA LYS A 12 13.14 -0.13 2.89
C LYS A 12 12.43 -0.77 1.72
N LEU A 13 12.30 0.00 0.64
CA LEU A 13 11.74 -0.53 -0.59
C LEU A 13 12.62 -1.66 -1.14
N PRO A 14 12.03 -2.66 -1.81
CA PRO A 14 12.80 -3.59 -2.61
C PRO A 14 13.54 -2.83 -3.73
N ALA A 15 14.71 -3.32 -4.17
CA ALA A 15 15.49 -2.66 -5.23
C ALA A 15 14.62 -2.39 -6.46
N GLN A 16 14.43 -1.13 -6.84
CA GLN A 16 13.50 -0.74 -7.90
C GLN A 16 14.15 -0.95 -9.27
N ASP A 17 13.40 -1.50 -10.23
CA ASP A 17 13.73 -1.40 -11.65
C ASP A 17 12.46 -0.92 -12.40
N LEU A 18 12.66 -0.06 -13.38
CA LEU A 18 11.64 0.82 -13.98
C LEU A 18 10.39 0.06 -14.43
N GLN A 19 9.22 0.64 -14.15
CA GLN A 19 7.89 0.13 -14.51
C GLN A 19 7.71 0.02 -16.03
N LEU A 20 8.18 -1.08 -16.60
CA LEU A 20 7.90 -1.52 -17.96
C LEU A 20 7.27 -2.90 -17.88
N ILE A 21 6.09 -2.97 -17.30
CA ILE A 21 5.16 -4.04 -17.61
C ILE A 21 4.12 -3.43 -18.54
N ASP A 22 4.02 -3.99 -19.74
CA ASP A 22 2.79 -3.88 -20.50
C ASP A 22 1.75 -4.69 -19.71
N ALA A 23 0.94 -4.00 -18.89
CA ALA A 23 -0.11 -4.59 -18.07
C ALA A 23 -1.08 -5.47 -18.89
N CYS A 24 -1.00 -5.40 -20.22
CA CYS A 24 -1.79 -6.18 -21.16
C CYS A 24 -1.48 -7.69 -21.17
N ARG A 25 -0.50 -8.21 -20.40
CA ARG A 25 -0.14 -9.65 -20.42
C ARG A 25 0.12 -10.32 -19.07
N VAL A 26 -0.48 -9.84 -17.98
CA VAL A 26 -0.36 -10.50 -16.67
C VAL A 26 -1.77 -10.78 -16.13
N GLU A 27 -2.22 -12.04 -16.23
CA GLU A 27 -3.54 -12.46 -15.72
C GLU A 27 -3.60 -12.53 -14.20
N GLN A 28 -2.46 -12.80 -13.55
CA GLN A 28 -2.35 -12.91 -12.10
C GLN A 28 -0.98 -12.42 -11.65
N ILE A 29 -0.94 -11.80 -10.47
CA ILE A 29 0.29 -11.31 -9.88
C ILE A 29 0.44 -11.73 -8.42
N LEU A 30 1.67 -12.01 -8.03
CA LEU A 30 2.00 -12.29 -6.64
C LEU A 30 2.15 -10.96 -5.89
N VAL A 31 1.41 -10.83 -4.79
CA VAL A 31 1.39 -9.62 -3.96
C VAL A 31 1.81 -9.97 -2.53
N ASP A 32 2.66 -9.13 -1.94
CA ASP A 32 3.05 -9.24 -0.54
C ASP A 32 1.85 -8.88 0.34
N ARG A 33 1.62 -9.71 1.36
CA ARG A 33 0.55 -9.49 2.32
C ARG A 33 0.88 -8.40 3.32
N SER A 34 2.17 -8.12 3.54
CA SER A 34 2.61 -7.02 4.40
C SER A 34 2.84 -5.77 3.56
N ALA A 35 2.36 -4.62 4.04
CA ALA A 35 2.69 -3.36 3.40
C ALA A 35 3.94 -2.74 4.01
N TYR A 36 4.73 -2.08 3.16
CA TYR A 36 5.88 -1.28 3.56
C TYR A 36 5.40 0.05 4.18
N ILE A 37 6.08 0.51 5.22
CA ILE A 37 5.76 1.77 5.90
C ILE A 37 6.69 2.86 5.36
N VAL A 38 6.42 3.32 4.13
CA VAL A 38 7.24 4.28 3.39
C VAL A 38 6.34 5.25 2.65
N ASP A 39 6.70 6.53 2.63
CA ASP A 39 6.00 7.57 1.88
C ASP A 39 6.32 7.51 0.37
N GLU A 40 5.81 6.48 -0.30
CA GLU A 40 5.94 6.30 -1.75
C GLU A 40 4.57 6.35 -2.42
N ARG A 41 4.47 7.18 -3.46
CA ARG A 41 3.21 7.52 -4.14
C ARG A 41 3.30 7.26 -5.65
N ASN A 42 2.18 6.90 -6.25
CA ASN A 42 2.05 6.74 -7.70
C ASN A 42 0.59 6.98 -8.14
N HIS A 43 0.26 6.69 -9.40
CA HIS A 43 -1.09 6.91 -9.93
C HIS A 43 -2.19 6.03 -9.32
N THR A 44 -1.84 5.03 -8.50
CA THR A 44 -2.76 4.16 -7.75
C THR A 44 -2.98 4.62 -6.31
N THR A 45 -2.33 5.71 -5.88
CA THR A 45 -2.41 6.18 -4.50
C THR A 45 -3.83 6.58 -4.13
N ALA A 46 -4.38 5.94 -3.08
CA ALA A 46 -5.64 6.30 -2.46
C ALA A 46 -5.39 6.96 -1.10
N TYR A 47 -6.17 7.99 -0.78
CA TYR A 47 -6.08 8.74 0.47
C TYR A 47 -7.27 8.45 1.36
N SER A 48 -7.08 8.60 2.67
CA SER A 48 -8.12 8.49 3.69
C SER A 48 -7.62 9.05 5.00
N ASP A 49 -8.52 9.24 5.96
CA ASP A 49 -8.14 9.57 7.33
C ASP A 49 -8.13 8.32 8.20
N THR A 50 -7.21 8.28 9.17
CA THR A 50 -7.24 7.32 10.28
C THR A 50 -8.38 7.65 11.24
N ARG A 51 -8.65 6.78 12.21
CA ARG A 51 -9.68 7.03 13.22
C ARG A 51 -9.40 8.28 14.06
N ASP A 52 -8.12 8.62 14.25
CA ASP A 52 -7.70 9.78 15.03
C ASP A 52 -7.67 11.08 14.17
N GLY A 53 -8.04 11.00 12.88
CA GLY A 53 -8.16 12.13 11.96
C GLY A 53 -6.85 12.49 11.25
N ASP A 54 -5.84 11.63 11.33
CA ASP A 54 -4.59 11.81 10.59
C ASP A 54 -4.73 11.29 9.17
N GLU A 55 -4.28 12.06 8.20
CA GLU A 55 -4.29 11.63 6.81
C GLU A 55 -3.32 10.46 6.61
N MET A 56 -3.79 9.45 5.88
CA MET A 56 -3.02 8.30 5.44
C MET A 56 -3.24 8.07 3.94
N HIS A 57 -2.29 7.38 3.34
CA HIS A 57 -2.42 6.94 1.97
C HIS A 57 -1.82 5.57 1.75
N VAL A 58 -2.35 4.90 0.74
CA VAL A 58 -1.93 3.56 0.32
C VAL A 58 -1.67 3.57 -1.17
N SER A 59 -0.52 3.03 -1.57
CA SER A 59 -0.08 2.95 -2.97
C SER A 59 0.25 1.51 -3.34
N PHE A 60 -0.17 1.07 -4.52
CA PHE A 60 0.14 -0.26 -5.03
C PHE A 60 1.28 -0.21 -6.06
N PHE A 61 2.29 -1.06 -5.89
CA PHE A 61 3.43 -1.15 -6.79
C PHE A 61 3.49 -2.54 -7.41
N ILE A 62 3.41 -2.55 -8.73
CA ILE A 62 3.58 -3.78 -9.47
C ILE A 62 5.07 -4.05 -9.67
N ALA A 63 5.51 -5.26 -9.34
CA ALA A 63 6.87 -5.74 -9.54
C ALA A 63 6.95 -6.80 -10.65
N GLN A 64 8.04 -6.79 -11.42
CA GLN A 64 8.29 -7.83 -12.43
C GLN A 64 8.66 -9.16 -11.75
N PRO A 65 8.08 -10.30 -12.19
CA PRO A 65 8.56 -11.61 -11.77
C PRO A 65 10.07 -11.75 -11.99
N PRO A 66 10.82 -12.37 -11.06
CA PRO A 66 10.37 -13.17 -9.92
C PRO A 66 10.05 -12.37 -8.65
N ARG A 67 10.05 -11.03 -8.70
CA ARG A 67 9.79 -10.18 -7.53
C ARG A 67 8.30 -10.17 -7.18
N VAL A 68 8.01 -9.80 -5.95
CA VAL A 68 6.66 -9.74 -5.39
C VAL A 68 6.16 -8.30 -5.46
N SER A 69 4.97 -8.08 -5.99
CA SER A 69 4.30 -6.77 -5.97
C SER A 69 3.93 -6.41 -4.55
N TYR A 70 3.85 -5.13 -4.22
CA TYR A 70 3.73 -4.72 -2.82
C TYR A 70 2.90 -3.46 -2.67
N PHE A 71 2.48 -3.22 -1.43
CA PHE A 71 1.83 -1.98 -1.04
C PHE A 71 2.76 -1.13 -0.18
N CYS A 72 2.60 0.18 -0.29
CA CYS A 72 3.16 1.15 0.63
C CYS A 72 2.02 1.83 1.38
N VAL A 73 2.19 2.00 2.69
CA VAL A 73 1.28 2.73 3.57
C VAL A 73 2.08 3.81 4.28
N SER A 74 1.54 5.01 4.36
CA SER A 74 2.13 6.10 5.11
C SER A 74 1.03 6.98 5.71
N CYS A 75 1.29 7.49 6.92
CA CYS A 75 0.46 8.44 7.62
C CYS A 75 1.24 9.75 7.75
N THR A 76 0.73 10.86 7.22
CA THR A 76 1.48 12.12 7.05
C THR A 76 1.79 12.81 8.38
N ASN A 77 0.93 12.63 9.40
CA ASN A 77 1.10 13.24 10.72
C ASN A 77 1.78 12.36 11.77
N GLU A 78 1.97 11.07 11.45
CA GLU A 78 2.59 10.15 12.38
C GLU A 78 4.00 9.76 11.91
N ASN A 79 4.97 9.89 12.80
CA ASN A 79 6.29 9.33 12.58
C ASN A 79 6.12 7.81 12.29
N PRO A 80 6.69 7.17 11.24
CA PRO A 80 6.48 5.74 10.88
C PRO A 80 6.59 4.76 12.07
N THR A 81 7.36 5.21 13.04
CA THR A 81 7.36 4.97 14.48
C THR A 81 6.03 4.72 15.24
N SER A 82 4.87 5.14 14.74
CA SER A 82 3.55 5.09 15.39
C SER A 82 2.83 3.77 15.20
N PHE A 83 3.08 3.11 14.07
CA PHE A 83 2.69 1.73 13.85
C PHE A 83 3.33 0.85 14.93
N SER A 84 2.59 -0.15 15.41
CA SER A 84 3.11 -1.15 16.32
C SER A 84 3.64 -2.37 15.57
N SER A 85 3.17 -2.63 14.35
CA SER A 85 3.56 -3.73 13.45
C SER A 85 3.33 -3.30 11.98
N GLU A 86 3.79 -4.09 11.01
CA GLU A 86 3.46 -3.81 9.61
C GLU A 86 1.94 -3.81 9.40
N PRO A 87 1.40 -2.90 8.58
CA PRO A 87 0.08 -3.04 8.04
C PRO A 87 -0.07 -4.36 7.29
N GLN A 88 -1.20 -5.04 7.48
CA GLN A 88 -1.44 -6.36 6.90
C GLN A 88 -2.65 -6.32 5.98
N MET A 89 -2.50 -6.83 4.76
CA MET A 89 -3.62 -7.14 3.88
C MET A 89 -4.28 -8.43 4.36
N VAL A 90 -5.48 -8.30 4.92
CA VAL A 90 -6.21 -9.39 5.58
C VAL A 90 -7.32 -9.98 4.72
N ALA A 91 -7.82 -9.24 3.72
CA ALA A 91 -8.79 -9.73 2.75
C ALA A 91 -8.65 -8.97 1.42
N THR A 92 -9.12 -9.59 0.35
CA THR A 92 -9.18 -9.01 -0.99
C THR A 92 -10.50 -9.39 -1.67
N ASP A 93 -11.05 -8.49 -2.46
CA ASP A 93 -12.13 -8.77 -3.40
C ASP A 93 -11.63 -8.43 -4.81
N THR A 94 -11.40 -9.49 -5.60
CA THR A 94 -10.91 -9.36 -6.98
C THR A 94 -11.97 -8.87 -7.94
N GLU A 95 -13.26 -9.07 -7.65
CA GLU A 95 -14.34 -8.55 -8.50
C GLU A 95 -14.54 -7.06 -8.26
N GLY A 96 -14.40 -6.62 -7.01
CA GLY A 96 -14.54 -5.22 -6.60
C GLY A 96 -13.27 -4.36 -6.69
N ASN A 97 -12.12 -4.94 -7.07
CA ASN A 97 -10.80 -4.29 -7.00
C ASN A 97 -10.46 -3.76 -5.59
N LEU A 98 -10.82 -4.51 -4.53
CA LEU A 98 -10.67 -4.08 -3.14
C LEU A 98 -9.60 -4.88 -2.39
N ALA A 99 -8.90 -4.21 -1.48
CA ALA A 99 -8.04 -4.80 -0.48
C ALA A 99 -8.34 -4.22 0.90
N LEU A 100 -8.46 -5.07 1.92
CA LEU A 100 -8.68 -4.67 3.31
C LEU A 100 -7.35 -4.73 4.07
N PHE A 101 -6.95 -3.60 4.63
CA PHE A 101 -5.76 -3.47 5.47
C PHE A 101 -6.14 -3.36 6.95
N LEU A 102 -5.42 -4.11 7.78
CA LEU A 102 -5.38 -3.95 9.22
C LEU A 102 -4.18 -3.09 9.59
N LEU A 103 -4.45 -1.95 10.20
CA LEU A 103 -3.46 -1.02 10.73
C LEU A 103 -3.42 -1.18 12.24
N THR A 104 -2.22 -1.34 12.80
CA THR A 104 -2.04 -1.51 14.25
C THR A 104 -1.17 -0.39 14.78
N TYR A 105 -1.73 0.42 15.67
CA TYR A 105 -1.11 1.64 16.20
C TYR A 105 -0.85 1.56 17.69
N GLY A 106 0.12 2.36 18.16
CA GLY A 106 0.25 2.71 19.56
C GLY A 106 1.16 1.76 20.35
N PRO A 107 2.24 2.28 20.96
CA PRO A 107 3.19 1.45 21.71
C PRO A 107 2.72 1.04 23.12
N HIS A 108 1.68 1.69 23.65
CA HIS A 108 1.17 1.47 25.02
C HIS A 108 -0.29 1.03 25.08
N ARG A 109 -1.08 1.37 24.05
CA ARG A 109 -2.45 0.90 23.86
C ARG A 109 -2.61 0.55 22.39
N ILE A 110 -2.58 -0.75 22.11
CA ILE A 110 -2.72 -1.27 20.75
C ILE A 110 -4.12 -0.90 20.26
N LYS A 111 -4.18 -0.07 19.21
CA LYS A 111 -5.40 0.25 18.48
C LYS A 111 -5.37 -0.49 17.13
N HIS A 112 -6.53 -0.90 16.67
CA HIS A 112 -6.71 -1.51 15.35
C HIS A 112 -7.67 -0.66 14.53
N ASP A 113 -7.21 -0.23 13.36
CA ASP A 113 -8.04 0.40 12.34
C ASP A 113 -8.07 -0.47 11.09
N TYR A 114 -9.18 -0.41 10.37
CA TYR A 114 -9.40 -1.15 9.13
C TYR A 114 -9.55 -0.17 7.99
N TYR A 115 -8.81 -0.38 6.91
CA TYR A 115 -8.86 0.46 5.73
C TYR A 115 -9.17 -0.34 4.47
N ILE A 116 -10.14 0.12 3.69
CA ILE A 116 -10.48 -0.47 2.40
C ILE A 116 -9.78 0.36 1.32
N TYR A 117 -8.80 -0.25 0.66
CA TYR A 117 -8.19 0.26 -0.55
C TYR A 117 -9.01 -0.21 -1.76
N ARG A 118 -9.31 0.71 -2.68
CA ARG A 118 -9.90 0.41 -3.98
C ARG A 118 -8.91 0.78 -5.07
N ALA A 119 -8.49 -0.19 -5.85
CA ALA A 119 -7.61 0.08 -6.99
C ALA A 119 -8.38 0.87 -8.06
N PRO A 120 -7.70 1.80 -8.77
CA PRO A 120 -8.31 2.48 -9.90
C PRO A 120 -8.69 1.47 -10.99
N ASP A 121 -9.87 1.64 -11.59
CA ASP A 121 -10.28 0.81 -12.72
C ASP A 121 -9.33 1.06 -13.90
N ALA A 122 -8.83 -0.02 -14.51
CA ALA A 122 -7.92 0.04 -15.66
C ALA A 122 -8.49 0.84 -16.87
N ALA A 123 -9.80 1.12 -16.86
CA ALA A 123 -10.52 1.88 -17.88
C ALA A 123 -10.37 3.42 -17.76
N HIS A 124 -9.59 3.95 -16.82
CA HIS A 124 -9.29 5.38 -16.72
C HIS A 124 -7.81 5.73 -16.80
N GLY A 125 -7.03 4.90 -17.51
CA GLY A 125 -5.81 5.37 -18.13
C GLY A 125 -6.16 6.34 -19.26
N VAL A 126 -6.26 7.63 -18.97
CA VAL A 126 -6.25 8.68 -20.01
C VAL A 126 -5.03 8.42 -20.87
N ARG A 127 -5.26 8.09 -22.15
CA ARG A 127 -4.20 8.00 -23.15
C ARG A 127 -3.56 9.39 -23.25
N PRO A 128 -2.26 9.56 -22.97
CA PRO A 128 -1.59 10.83 -23.25
C PRO A 128 -1.53 10.98 -24.77
N GLY A 129 -2.46 11.75 -25.35
CA GLY A 129 -2.48 11.99 -26.79
C GLY A 129 -3.73 12.62 -27.41
N GLU A 130 -4.86 12.72 -26.72
CA GLU A 130 -6.04 13.41 -27.26
C GLU A 130 -6.20 14.81 -26.66
N ILE A 131 -5.41 15.76 -27.16
CA ILE A 131 -5.80 17.17 -27.24
C ILE A 131 -5.99 17.47 -28.72
N GLY A 132 -7.22 17.85 -29.09
CA GLY A 132 -7.54 18.44 -30.39
C GLY A 132 -7.07 19.87 -30.51
#